data_AF-A0A2G5KI55-F1
#
_entry.id   AF-A0A2G5KI55-F1
#
_cell.length_a   1.000
_cell.length_b   1.000
_cell.length_c   1.000
_cell.angle_alpha   90.00
_cell.angle_beta   90.00
_cell.angle_gamma   90.00
#
_symmetry.space_group_name_H-M   'P 1'
#
loop_
_entity.id
_entity.type
_entity.pdbx_description
1 polymer ?
#
loop_
_entity_poly.entity_id
_entity_poly.type
_entity_poly.pdbx_seq_one_letter_code
_entity_poly.pdbx_strand_id
1 'polypeptide(L)'
;MANKGRLTKKESDRKKRQGERMFINGLSKDEISEILEIHIETVHRWYKQGKWQEAKDLHSISIGELKRQVLQTFKQIKDGETPDISADQLSKLAATFEKFSDKKKALAYMYENFEQLCDAIIKDALSERTKKGKEEKLSVAKYVREMMDQVTAKTYKEALHD
;
A
#
# COMPACT_ATOMS: atom_id res chain seq x y z
N MET A 1 24.98 22.97 9.23
CA MET A 1 23.75 22.23 8.86
C MET A 1 23.47 22.53 7.40
N ALA A 2 23.60 21.55 6.50
CA ALA A 2 23.48 21.78 5.07
C ALA A 2 22.01 22.09 4.71
N ASN A 3 21.81 23.23 4.06
CA ASN A 3 20.53 23.65 3.48
C ASN A 3 20.12 22.61 2.43
N LYS A 4 19.24 21.66 2.80
CA LYS A 4 18.73 20.63 1.87
C LYS A 4 17.95 21.35 0.77
N GLY A 5 18.58 21.45 -0.40
CA GLY A 5 18.01 22.08 -1.59
C GLY A 5 16.59 21.57 -1.87
N ARG A 6 15.73 22.50 -2.29
CA ARG A 6 14.34 22.25 -2.65
C ARG A 6 14.26 21.02 -3.57
N LEU A 7 13.53 19.98 -3.15
CA LEU A 7 13.30 18.77 -3.95
C LEU A 7 12.91 19.15 -5.38
N THR A 8 13.45 18.44 -6.36
CA THR A 8 12.98 18.59 -7.73
C THR A 8 11.51 18.15 -7.80
N LYS A 9 10.75 18.72 -8.74
CA LYS A 9 9.31 18.39 -8.88
C LYS A 9 9.08 16.88 -9.03
N LYS A 10 9.94 16.22 -9.80
CA LYS A 10 9.91 14.76 -10.04
C LYS A 10 10.14 13.96 -8.75
N GLU A 11 11.11 14.34 -7.94
CA GLU A 11 11.39 13.68 -6.66
C GLU A 11 10.30 13.91 -5.62
N SER A 12 9.75 15.14 -5.59
CA SER A 12 8.62 15.49 -4.74
C SER A 12 7.40 14.64 -5.09
N ASP A 13 7.05 14.53 -6.37
CA ASP A 13 5.89 13.75 -6.83
C ASP A 13 6.07 12.25 -6.55
N ARG A 14 7.30 11.73 -6.70
CA ARG A 14 7.63 10.34 -6.35
C ARG A 14 7.43 10.07 -4.87
N LYS A 15 8.04 10.90 -4.00
CA LYS A 15 7.94 10.75 -2.55
C LYS A 15 6.52 10.96 -2.04
N LYS A 16 5.74 11.84 -2.68
CA LYS A 16 4.31 12.01 -2.39
C LYS A 16 3.52 10.72 -2.62
N ARG A 17 3.66 10.08 -3.79
CA ARG A 17 2.99 8.80 -4.08
C ARG A 17 3.46 7.67 -3.17
N GLN A 18 4.74 7.67 -2.80
CA GLN A 18 5.28 6.68 -1.86
C GLN A 18 4.70 6.86 -0.45
N GLY A 19 4.63 8.10 0.04
CA GLY A 19 4.03 8.40 1.34
C GLY A 19 2.54 8.08 1.39
N GLU A 20 1.81 8.29 0.29
CA GLU A 20 0.40 7.91 0.17
C GLU A 20 0.19 6.41 0.36
N ARG A 21 0.99 5.60 -0.36
CA ARG A 21 0.97 4.14 -0.23
C ARG A 21 1.34 3.67 1.18
N MET A 22 2.37 4.27 1.79
CA MET A 22 2.75 3.95 3.17
C MET A 22 1.63 4.26 4.17
N PHE A 23 0.93 5.38 4.00
CA PHE A 23 -0.20 5.76 4.86
C PHE A 23 -1.38 4.78 4.71
N ILE A 24 -1.68 4.42 3.47
CA ILE A 24 -2.69 3.42 3.11
C ILE A 24 -2.38 2.08 3.79
N ASN A 25 -1.12 1.64 3.77
CA ASN A 25 -0.64 0.41 4.39
C ASN A 25 -0.56 0.46 5.94
N GLY A 26 -0.95 1.57 6.56
CA GLY A 26 -1.10 1.66 8.02
C GLY A 26 -0.02 2.45 8.76
N LEU A 27 1.00 2.96 8.07
CA LEU A 27 2.02 3.80 8.71
C LEU A 27 1.45 5.19 9.08
N SER A 28 1.90 5.70 10.22
CA SER A 28 1.62 7.05 10.68
C SER A 28 2.39 8.09 9.85
N LYS A 29 1.94 9.35 9.92
CA LYS A 29 2.58 10.46 9.20
C LYS A 29 4.01 10.70 9.70
N ASP A 30 4.25 10.46 10.99
CA ASP A 30 5.57 10.58 11.62
C ASP A 30 6.55 9.51 11.09
N GLU A 31 6.12 8.24 11.03
CA GLU A 31 6.91 7.15 10.43
C GLU A 31 7.23 7.43 8.96
N ILE A 32 6.26 7.95 8.20
CA ILE A 32 6.45 8.31 6.79
C ILE A 32 7.45 9.46 6.62
N SER A 33 7.38 10.46 7.50
CA SER A 33 8.32 11.60 7.53
C SER A 33 9.75 11.12 7.75
N GLU A 34 9.95 10.22 8.70
CA GLU A 34 11.25 9.60 8.99
C GLU A 34 11.77 8.76 7.82
N ILE A 35 10.93 7.87 7.27
CA ILE A 35 11.32 6.95 6.19
C ILE A 35 11.65 7.70 4.89
N LEU A 36 10.86 8.72 4.54
CA LEU A 36 11.08 9.50 3.32
C LEU A 36 12.12 10.60 3.49
N GLU A 37 12.59 10.83 4.73
CA GLU A 37 13.47 11.94 5.10
C GLU A 37 12.91 13.29 4.63
N ILE A 38 11.60 13.47 4.80
CA ILE A 38 10.82 14.65 4.42
C ILE A 38 10.31 15.31 5.69
N HIS A 39 10.31 16.63 5.76
CA HIS A 39 9.74 17.33 6.91
C HIS A 39 8.26 16.98 7.12
N ILE A 40 7.87 16.68 8.36
CA ILE A 40 6.51 16.23 8.73
C ILE A 40 5.39 17.12 8.17
N GLU A 41 5.57 18.45 8.20
CA GLU A 41 4.64 19.42 7.60
C GLU A 41 4.38 19.19 6.10
N THR A 42 5.40 18.74 5.36
CA THR A 42 5.24 18.41 3.94
C THR A 42 4.40 17.14 3.76
N VAL A 43 4.56 16.15 4.64
CA VAL A 43 3.72 14.94 4.66
C VAL A 43 2.28 15.30 5.02
N HIS A 44 2.04 16.16 6.02
CA HIS A 44 0.70 16.65 6.36
C HIS A 44 0.02 17.37 5.19
N ARG A 45 0.75 18.24 4.49
CA ARG A 45 0.25 18.93 3.29
C ARG A 45 -0.10 17.93 2.19
N TRP A 46 0.75 16.94 1.94
CA TRP A 46 0.48 15.90 0.94
C TRP A 46 -0.72 15.05 1.30
N TYR A 47 -0.83 14.63 2.56
CA TYR A 47 -1.98 13.91 3.12
C TYR A 47 -3.30 14.61 2.82
N LYS A 48 -3.37 15.92 3.09
CA LYS A 48 -4.57 16.74 2.82
C LYS A 48 -4.83 16.90 1.33
N GLN A 49 -3.82 17.29 0.55
CA GLN A 49 -3.97 17.58 -0.88
C GLN A 49 -4.26 16.34 -1.73
N GLY A 50 -3.69 15.20 -1.36
CA GLY A 50 -3.88 13.92 -2.03
C GLY A 50 -5.07 13.13 -1.50
N LYS A 51 -5.79 13.65 -0.50
CA LYS A 51 -6.91 12.96 0.17
C LYS A 51 -6.57 11.52 0.57
N TRP A 52 -5.41 11.34 1.20
CA TRP A 52 -4.90 9.99 1.49
C TRP A 52 -5.81 9.18 2.41
N GLN A 53 -6.65 9.84 3.22
CA GLN A 53 -7.68 9.15 3.99
C GLN A 53 -8.72 8.51 3.08
N GLU A 54 -9.27 9.26 2.13
CA GLU A 54 -10.22 8.73 1.14
C GLU A 54 -9.57 7.62 0.30
N ALA A 55 -8.30 7.80 -0.10
CA ALA A 55 -7.54 6.76 -0.79
C ALA A 55 -7.32 5.50 0.07
N LYS A 56 -7.10 5.65 1.37
CA LYS A 56 -7.02 4.55 2.34
C LYS A 56 -8.37 3.86 2.52
N ASP A 57 -9.45 4.63 2.58
CA ASP A 57 -10.80 4.10 2.68
C ASP A 57 -11.17 3.34 1.40
N LEU A 58 -10.75 3.80 0.21
CA LEU A 58 -10.92 3.09 -1.06
C LEU A 58 -10.01 1.86 -1.20
N HIS A 59 -8.77 1.94 -0.72
CA HIS A 59 -7.84 0.81 -0.69
C HIS A 59 -8.21 -0.23 0.37
N SER A 60 -8.95 0.17 1.40
CA SER A 60 -9.59 -0.76 2.35
C SER A 60 -10.63 -1.65 1.67
N ILE A 61 -11.10 -1.28 0.47
CA ILE A 61 -11.85 -2.14 -0.47
C ILE A 61 -10.85 -2.91 -1.36
N SER A 62 -9.84 -3.54 -0.76
CA SER A 62 -8.92 -4.44 -1.47
C SER A 62 -9.64 -5.75 -1.79
N ILE A 63 -9.18 -6.47 -2.83
CA ILE A 63 -9.65 -7.82 -3.15
C ILE A 63 -9.47 -8.77 -1.94
N GLY A 64 -8.44 -8.55 -1.13
CA GLY A 64 -8.22 -9.24 0.14
C GLY A 64 -9.29 -8.96 1.19
N GLU A 65 -9.78 -7.73 1.30
CA GLU A 65 -10.85 -7.38 2.24
C GLU A 65 -12.22 -7.86 1.76
N LEU A 66 -12.47 -7.82 0.44
CA LEU A 66 -13.64 -8.47 -0.17
C LEU A 66 -13.66 -9.99 0.12
N LYS A 67 -12.51 -10.65 -0.06
CA LYS A 67 -12.34 -12.06 0.28
C LYS A 67 -12.53 -12.31 1.78
N ARG A 68 -12.00 -11.42 2.63
CA ARG A 68 -12.15 -11.50 4.09
C ARG A 68 -13.62 -11.35 4.50
N GLN A 69 -14.33 -10.34 4.00
CA GLN A 69 -15.75 -10.11 4.29
C GLN A 69 -16.62 -11.29 3.83
N VAL A 70 -16.37 -11.83 2.64
CA VAL A 70 -17.06 -13.03 2.15
C VAL A 70 -16.82 -14.21 3.10
N LEU A 71 -15.56 -14.50 3.45
CA LEU A 71 -15.21 -15.60 4.36
C LEU A 71 -15.76 -15.41 5.78
N GLN A 72 -15.78 -14.17 6.28
CA GLN A 72 -16.30 -13.83 7.59
C GLN A 72 -17.83 -13.96 7.65
N THR A 73 -18.51 -13.56 6.58
CA THR A 73 -19.97 -13.77 6.43
C THR A 73 -20.29 -15.27 6.38
N PHE A 74 -19.49 -16.07 5.65
CA PHE A 74 -19.63 -17.54 5.66
C PHE A 74 -19.42 -18.14 7.06
N LYS A 75 -18.46 -17.62 7.82
CA LYS A 75 -18.22 -18.04 9.20
C LYS A 75 -19.41 -17.71 10.11
N GLN A 76 -19.94 -16.48 10.06
CA GLN A 76 -21.11 -16.05 10.82
C GLN A 76 -22.32 -16.96 10.54
N ILE A 77 -22.58 -17.27 9.26
CA ILE A 77 -23.65 -18.20 8.87
C ILE A 77 -23.43 -19.59 9.47
N LYS A 78 -22.20 -20.12 9.41
CA LYS A 78 -21.85 -21.42 9.96
C LYS A 78 -22.03 -21.48 11.48
N ASP A 79 -21.69 -20.40 12.17
CA ASP A 79 -21.76 -20.28 13.63
C ASP A 79 -23.17 -19.91 14.13
N GLY A 80 -24.14 -19.71 13.21
CA GLY A 80 -25.53 -19.36 13.53
C GLY A 80 -25.74 -17.89 13.90
N GLU A 81 -24.76 -17.04 13.61
CA GLU A 81 -24.79 -15.60 13.85
C GLU A 81 -25.53 -14.87 12.72
N THR A 82 -26.06 -13.68 13.02
CA THR A 82 -26.64 -12.82 11.99
C THR A 82 -25.50 -12.17 11.21
N PRO A 83 -25.42 -12.34 9.88
CA PRO A 83 -24.32 -11.80 9.12
C PRO A 83 -24.41 -10.27 8.98
N ASP A 84 -23.25 -9.61 8.93
CA ASP A 84 -23.16 -8.14 8.82
C ASP A 84 -23.63 -7.60 7.45
N ILE A 85 -23.68 -8.48 6.44
CA ILE A 85 -24.15 -8.18 5.09
C ILE A 85 -25.20 -9.20 4.64
N SER A 86 -26.21 -8.73 3.92
CA SER A 86 -27.30 -9.59 3.45
C SER A 86 -26.82 -10.58 2.38
N ALA A 87 -27.59 -11.66 2.19
CA ALA A 87 -27.30 -12.64 1.14
C ALA A 87 -27.24 -12.02 -0.27
N ASP A 88 -28.08 -11.02 -0.56
CA ASP A 88 -28.06 -10.27 -1.82
C ASP A 88 -26.77 -9.44 -1.99
N GLN A 89 -26.33 -8.76 -0.91
CA GLN A 89 -25.08 -8.00 -0.91
C GLN A 89 -23.88 -8.93 -1.09
N LEU A 90 -23.87 -10.07 -0.41
CA LEU A 90 -22.84 -11.10 -0.55
C LEU A 90 -22.77 -11.64 -2.00
N SER A 91 -23.91 -11.94 -2.61
CA SER A 91 -23.99 -12.38 -4.02
C SER A 91 -23.44 -11.33 -4.98
N LYS A 92 -23.72 -10.04 -4.75
CA LYS A 92 -23.18 -8.94 -5.58
C LYS A 92 -21.67 -8.80 -5.44
N LEU A 93 -21.14 -8.95 -4.22
CA LEU A 93 -19.70 -8.92 -3.95
C LEU A 93 -18.99 -10.12 -4.58
N ALA A 94 -19.55 -11.33 -4.44
CA ALA A 94 -19.05 -12.55 -5.06
C ALA A 94 -19.06 -12.45 -6.60
N ALA A 95 -20.15 -11.98 -7.21
CA ALA A 95 -20.24 -11.79 -8.65
C ALA A 95 -19.28 -10.72 -9.17
N THR A 96 -19.04 -9.65 -8.39
CA THR A 96 -18.06 -8.63 -8.72
C THR A 96 -16.64 -9.19 -8.66
N PHE A 97 -16.35 -10.04 -7.67
CA PHE A 97 -15.10 -10.76 -7.57
C PHE A 97 -14.89 -11.75 -8.73
N GLU A 98 -15.91 -12.51 -9.13
CA GLU A 98 -15.84 -13.41 -10.29
C GLU A 98 -15.57 -12.65 -11.60
N LYS A 99 -16.14 -11.45 -11.76
CA LYS A 99 -15.92 -10.59 -12.93
C LYS A 99 -14.50 -10.04 -13.05
N PHE A 100 -13.69 -10.08 -11.98
CA PHE A 100 -12.26 -9.82 -12.15
C PHE A 100 -11.63 -10.98 -12.93
N SER A 101 -10.91 -10.68 -14.01
CA SER A 101 -10.14 -11.70 -14.71
C SER A 101 -9.08 -12.28 -13.77
N ASP A 102 -8.73 -13.56 -13.96
CA ASP A 102 -7.70 -14.22 -13.13
C ASP A 102 -6.35 -13.50 -13.22
N LYS A 103 -6.07 -12.86 -14.36
CA LYS A 103 -4.93 -11.94 -14.51
C LYS A 103 -5.01 -10.73 -13.59
N LYS A 104 -6.18 -10.07 -13.46
CA LYS A 104 -6.36 -8.94 -12.54
C LYS A 104 -6.27 -9.37 -11.08
N LYS A 105 -6.83 -10.54 -10.73
CA LYS A 105 -6.69 -11.13 -9.39
C LYS A 105 -5.23 -11.46 -9.06
N ALA A 106 -4.52 -12.12 -9.98
CA ALA A 106 -3.10 -12.47 -9.81
C ALA A 106 -2.21 -11.22 -9.69
N LEU A 107 -2.50 -10.17 -10.46
CA LEU A 107 -1.77 -8.90 -10.37
C LEU A 107 -1.99 -8.22 -9.01
N ALA A 108 -3.24 -8.20 -8.53
CA ALA A 108 -3.58 -7.67 -7.22
C ALA A 108 -2.90 -8.44 -6.09
N TYR A 109 -2.93 -9.77 -6.12
CA TYR A 109 -2.24 -10.61 -5.14
C TYR A 109 -0.72 -10.46 -5.21
N MET A 110 -0.12 -10.35 -6.40
CA MET A 110 1.31 -10.08 -6.54
C MET A 110 1.69 -8.74 -5.92
N TYR A 111 0.87 -7.71 -6.15
CA TYR A 111 1.08 -6.39 -5.57
C TYR A 111 0.97 -6.41 -4.04
N GLU A 112 -0.09 -7.03 -3.50
CA GLU A 112 -0.28 -7.19 -2.04
C GLU A 112 0.87 -7.97 -1.39
N ASN A 113 1.30 -9.09 -2.01
CA ASN A 113 2.43 -9.87 -1.51
C ASN A 113 3.75 -9.10 -1.54
N PHE A 114 3.95 -8.26 -2.57
CA PHE A 114 5.13 -7.39 -2.65
C PHE A 114 5.13 -6.31 -1.56
N GLU A 115 3.97 -5.71 -1.28
CA GLU A 115 3.84 -4.74 -0.18
C GLU A 115 4.11 -5.43 1.17
N GLN A 116 3.54 -6.60 1.42
CA GLN A 116 3.82 -7.39 2.63
C GLN A 116 5.30 -7.75 2.78
N LEU A 117 5.97 -8.11 1.68
CA LEU A 117 7.41 -8.37 1.67
C LEU A 117 8.20 -7.13 2.09
N CYS A 118 7.87 -5.96 1.54
CA CYS A 118 8.55 -4.73 1.91
C CYS A 118 8.32 -4.36 3.37
N ASP A 119 7.09 -4.50 3.88
CA ASP A 119 6.77 -4.24 5.28
C ASP A 119 7.52 -5.20 6.21
N ALA A 120 7.68 -6.47 5.81
CA ALA A 120 8.50 -7.43 6.53
C ALA A 120 9.98 -7.03 6.56
N ILE A 121 10.55 -6.57 5.45
CA ILE A 121 11.93 -6.07 5.38
C ILE A 121 12.10 -4.82 6.25
N ILE A 122 11.14 -3.89 6.23
CA ILE A 122 11.17 -2.69 7.07
C ILE A 122 11.08 -3.07 8.54
N LYS A 123 10.17 -3.98 8.91
CA LYS A 123 10.02 -4.45 10.30
C LYS A 123 11.30 -5.14 10.79
N ASP A 124 11.91 -5.97 9.96
CA ASP A 124 13.21 -6.59 10.25
C ASP A 124 14.30 -5.52 10.44
N ALA A 125 14.34 -4.50 9.57
CA ALA A 125 15.27 -3.38 9.69
C ALA A 125 15.05 -2.58 11.00
N LEU A 126 13.80 -2.37 11.40
CA LEU A 126 13.46 -1.67 12.64
C LEU A 126 13.81 -2.48 13.89
N SER A 127 13.80 -3.82 13.79
CA SER A 127 14.18 -4.72 14.89
C SER A 127 15.69 -4.87 15.08
N GLU A 128 16.49 -4.38 14.12
CA GLU A 128 17.94 -4.47 14.15
C GLU A 128 18.54 -3.54 15.21
N ARG A 129 19.44 -4.10 16.03
CA ARG A 129 20.02 -3.40 17.19
C ARG A 129 21.22 -2.56 16.81
N THR A 130 21.91 -2.94 15.73
CA THR A 130 23.09 -2.21 15.26
C THR A 130 22.67 -1.12 14.29
N LYS A 131 23.20 0.09 14.47
CA LYS A 131 22.96 1.22 13.55
C LYS A 131 23.34 0.84 12.10
N LYS A 132 24.49 0.19 11.93
CA LYS A 132 24.99 -0.28 10.64
C LYS A 132 24.05 -1.30 9.99
N GLY A 133 23.62 -2.32 10.73
CA GLY A 133 22.70 -3.33 10.20
C GLY A 133 21.33 -2.76 9.84
N LYS A 134 20.83 -1.81 10.65
CA LYS A 134 19.58 -1.09 10.36
C LYS A 134 19.70 -0.28 9.06
N GLU A 135 20.80 0.44 8.87
CA GLU A 135 21.08 1.20 7.64
C GLU A 135 21.18 0.28 6.42
N GLU A 136 21.86 -0.86 6.53
CA GLU A 136 21.96 -1.87 5.47
C GLU A 136 20.58 -2.42 5.08
N LYS A 137 19.77 -2.87 6.04
CA LYS A 137 18.44 -3.41 5.76
C LYS A 137 17.48 -2.37 5.18
N LEU A 138 17.54 -1.12 5.66
CA LEU A 138 16.77 -0.01 5.08
C LEU A 138 17.20 0.31 3.65
N SER A 139 18.50 0.19 3.34
CA SER A 139 18.99 0.37 1.97
C SER A 139 18.44 -0.69 1.00
N VAL A 140 18.33 -1.94 1.45
CA VAL A 140 17.70 -3.03 0.69
C VAL A 140 16.21 -2.74 0.46
N ALA A 141 15.48 -2.33 1.50
CA ALA A 141 14.06 -1.96 1.37
C ALA A 141 13.85 -0.83 0.33
N LYS A 142 14.70 0.20 0.37
CA LYS A 142 14.67 1.32 -0.58
C LYS A 142 14.94 0.84 -2.01
N TYR A 143 15.96 0.01 -2.22
CA TYR A 143 16.31 -0.54 -3.53
C TYR A 143 15.20 -1.41 -4.13
N VAL A 144 14.67 -2.37 -3.36
CA VAL A 144 13.60 -3.27 -3.81
C VAL A 144 12.35 -2.49 -4.22
N ARG A 145 11.98 -1.46 -3.44
CA ARG A 145 10.85 -0.59 -3.78
C ARG A 145 11.09 0.23 -5.05
N GLU A 146 12.29 0.77 -5.23
CA GLU A 146 12.65 1.53 -6.42
C GLU A 146 12.60 0.67 -7.69
N MET A 147 13.07 -0.58 -7.61
CA MET A 147 12.97 -1.53 -8.72
C MET A 147 11.52 -1.85 -9.07
N MET A 148 10.65 -2.09 -8.08
CA MET A 148 9.24 -2.36 -8.35
C MET A 148 8.50 -1.15 -8.92
N ASP A 149 8.81 0.07 -8.46
CA ASP A 149 8.27 1.30 -9.02
C ASP A 149 8.68 1.46 -10.50
N GLN A 150 9.92 1.10 -10.86
CA GLN A 150 10.37 1.10 -12.26
C GLN A 150 9.63 0.08 -13.13
N VAL A 151 9.49 -1.16 -12.63
CA VAL A 151 8.74 -2.22 -13.32
C VAL A 151 7.28 -1.79 -13.52
N THR A 152 6.63 -1.31 -12.46
CA THR A 152 5.24 -0.85 -12.51
C THR A 152 5.08 0.31 -13.50
N ALA A 153 5.98 1.29 -13.47
CA ALA A 153 5.93 2.43 -14.39
C ALA A 153 6.13 2.02 -15.86
N LYS A 154 6.93 0.98 -16.12
CA LYS A 154 7.10 0.41 -17.47
C LYS A 154 5.81 -0.28 -17.93
N THR A 155 5.28 -1.19 -17.12
CA THR A 155 4.04 -1.93 -17.43
C THR A 155 2.84 -1.00 -17.59
N TYR A 156 2.73 0.07 -16.80
CA TYR A 156 1.65 1.05 -16.90
C TYR A 156 1.72 1.89 -18.18
N LYS A 157 2.93 2.20 -18.67
CA LYS A 157 3.12 2.87 -19.96
C LYS A 157 2.77 1.96 -21.12
N GLU A 158 3.17 0.69 -21.05
CA GLU A 158 2.85 -0.32 -22.06
C GLU A 158 1.32 -0.53 -22.14
N ALA A 159 0.62 -0.60 -21.00
CA ALA A 159 -0.83 -0.78 -20.95
C ALA A 159 -1.68 0.45 -21.36
N LEU A 160 -1.06 1.64 -21.49
CA LEU A 160 -1.73 2.87 -21.97
C LEU A 160 -1.51 3.13 -23.47
N HIS A 161 -0.66 2.32 -24.12
CA HIS A 161 -0.33 2.43 -25.54
C HIS A 161 -0.81 1.23 -26.38
N ASP A 162 -1.51 0.28 -25.75
CA ASP A 162 -2.38 -0.73 -26.38
C ASP A 162 -3.86 -0.32 -26.21
#